data_AF-A0A8J7SD60-F1
#
_entry.id   AF-A0A8J7SD60-F1
#
_cell.length_a   1.000
_cell.length_b   1.000
_cell.length_c   1.000
_cell.angle_alpha   90.00
_cell.angle_beta   90.00
_cell.angle_gamma   90.00
#
_symmetry.space_group_name_H-M   'P 1'
#
loop_
_entity.id
_entity.type
_entity.pdbx_description
1 polymer ?
#
loop_
_entity_poly.entity_id
_entity_poly.type
_entity_poly.pdbx_seq_one_letter_code
_entity_poly.pdbx_strand_id
1 'polypeptide(L)'
;MRELLRNPRRLGAVVALAACAGLAGTDRASAEASGPDFFRVVGVASDDVLNIRADAGASHAKIGEIPPDTDGIRNLGCVGGLSFAEWQAATEAERAEAARSRWCKIAYGGIEGWVAGRFLGEGAAPEPMGEGSLWRIVEIDGAPTSTDAELGFEADGDFYGTVGCNRFRGRLMIESGQLRADGPVAATQMACVEPGIGEQERRILAIIADGSTIGYDPRADAMTLTDADGKLAVRLTRRPR
;
A
#
# COMPACT_ATOMS: atom_id res chain seq x y z
N MET A 1 59.60 51.28 -33.71
CA MET A 1 60.84 50.62 -33.29
C MET A 1 60.51 49.66 -32.14
N ARG A 2 60.89 48.37 -32.16
CA ARG A 2 62.28 47.82 -32.17
C ARG A 2 63.04 48.24 -30.90
N GLU A 3 63.63 47.38 -30.07
CA GLU A 3 63.76 45.91 -30.03
C GLU A 3 64.29 45.52 -28.60
N LEU A 4 64.62 44.30 -28.15
CA LEU A 4 64.83 42.95 -28.71
C LEU A 4 64.75 41.92 -27.54
N LEU A 5 64.44 40.62 -27.80
CA LEU A 5 64.80 39.42 -26.96
C LEU A 5 64.14 39.26 -25.55
N ARG A 6 64.21 38.10 -24.85
CA ARG A 6 64.19 36.65 -25.23
C ARG A 6 63.94 35.80 -23.94
N ASN A 7 63.10 34.76 -24.02
CA ASN A 7 62.82 33.78 -22.95
C ASN A 7 64.07 32.94 -22.59
N PRO A 8 64.35 32.61 -21.30
CA PRO A 8 64.00 31.25 -20.86
C PRO A 8 63.55 31.10 -19.39
N ARG A 9 62.35 30.51 -19.23
CA ARG A 9 62.03 29.41 -18.29
C ARG A 9 62.61 29.48 -16.86
N ARG A 10 61.74 29.76 -15.88
CA ARG A 10 61.74 29.04 -14.59
C ARG A 10 60.45 28.23 -14.48
N LEU A 11 60.56 26.93 -14.24
CA LEU A 11 59.41 26.08 -13.89
C LEU A 11 59.01 26.40 -12.44
N GLY A 12 58.00 27.26 -12.27
CA GLY A 12 57.26 27.37 -11.02
C GLY A 12 56.05 26.45 -11.09
N ALA A 13 56.05 25.34 -10.35
CA ALA A 13 54.90 24.46 -10.26
C ALA A 13 53.81 25.12 -9.40
N VAL A 14 52.85 25.78 -10.04
CA VAL A 14 51.68 26.34 -9.36
C VAL A 14 50.75 25.19 -8.98
N VAL A 15 50.82 24.76 -7.72
CA VAL A 15 49.84 23.85 -7.13
C VAL A 15 48.53 24.63 -6.95
N ALA A 16 47.65 24.53 -7.93
CA ALA A 16 46.30 25.09 -7.83
C ALA A 16 45.49 24.25 -6.84
N LEU A 17 45.32 24.75 -5.60
CA LEU A 17 44.27 24.23 -4.72
C LEU A 17 42.92 24.60 -5.33
N ALA A 18 42.32 23.64 -6.04
CA ALA A 18 40.92 23.70 -6.42
C ALA A 18 40.07 23.60 -5.14
N ALA A 19 39.68 24.74 -4.60
CA ALA A 19 38.76 24.81 -3.47
C ALA A 19 37.35 24.40 -3.93
N CYS A 20 37.11 23.10 -3.97
CA CYS A 20 35.76 22.53 -4.15
C CYS A 20 34.89 22.91 -2.95
N ALA A 21 34.26 24.07 -3.02
CA ALA A 21 33.21 24.50 -2.11
C ALA A 21 32.00 23.58 -2.29
N GLY A 22 32.01 22.44 -1.59
CA GLY A 22 30.90 21.50 -1.58
C GLY A 22 29.65 22.18 -1.05
N LEU A 23 28.69 22.40 -1.94
CA LEU A 23 27.32 22.76 -1.54
C LEU A 23 26.75 21.56 -0.79
N ALA A 24 26.84 21.60 0.54
CA ALA A 24 26.19 20.65 1.41
C ALA A 24 24.67 20.83 1.29
N GLY A 25 24.07 20.10 0.35
CA GLY A 25 22.61 19.99 0.24
C GLY A 25 22.08 19.46 1.56
N THR A 26 21.36 20.30 2.31
CA THR A 26 20.69 19.85 3.52
C THR A 26 19.42 19.11 3.12
N ASP A 27 19.57 17.87 2.67
CA ASP A 27 18.48 16.90 2.59
C ASP A 27 17.98 16.64 4.00
N ARG A 28 17.08 17.54 4.45
CA ARG A 28 16.31 17.35 5.67
C ARG A 28 15.31 16.24 5.40
N ALA A 29 15.74 15.01 5.64
CA ALA A 29 14.84 13.88 5.80
C ALA A 29 13.74 14.29 6.78
N SER A 30 12.50 14.42 6.29
CA SER A 30 11.34 14.66 7.14
C SER A 30 11.12 13.38 7.94
N ALA A 31 11.51 13.38 9.20
CA ALA A 31 11.14 12.32 10.13
C ALA A 31 9.65 12.51 10.44
N GLU A 32 8.80 11.96 9.58
CA GLU A 32 7.34 12.01 9.74
C GLU A 32 6.99 11.29 11.04
N ALA A 33 6.57 12.04 12.06
CA ALA A 33 6.26 11.49 13.39
C ALA A 33 4.93 10.73 13.45
N SER A 34 4.39 10.34 12.30
CA SER A 34 3.26 9.43 12.16
C SER A 34 3.72 8.02 12.52
N GLY A 35 3.12 7.42 13.55
CA GLY A 35 3.28 5.98 13.78
C GLY A 35 2.72 5.18 12.59
N PRO A 36 3.21 3.95 12.35
CA PRO A 36 2.93 3.22 11.12
C PRO A 36 1.44 2.87 10.98
N ASP A 37 0.91 3.03 9.77
CA ASP A 37 -0.50 2.75 9.44
C ASP A 37 -0.84 1.25 9.54
N PHE A 38 0.16 0.40 9.30
CA PHE A 38 0.05 -1.04 9.30
C PHE A 38 1.16 -1.66 10.15
N PHE A 39 0.86 -2.80 10.74
CA PHE A 39 1.81 -3.62 11.46
C PHE A 39 2.02 -4.97 10.76
N ARG A 40 3.18 -5.56 11.04
CA ARG A 40 3.43 -6.98 10.84
C ARG A 40 3.69 -7.70 12.15
N VAL A 41 3.37 -8.99 12.21
CA VAL A 41 3.77 -9.86 13.32
C VAL A 41 5.28 -10.05 13.29
N VAL A 42 5.92 -9.95 14.46
CA VAL A 42 7.34 -10.24 14.68
C VAL A 42 7.52 -11.00 15.99
N GLY A 43 8.51 -11.89 16.06
CA GLY A 43 8.89 -12.57 17.31
C GLY A 43 7.87 -13.59 17.84
N VAL A 44 6.94 -14.04 17.00
CA VAL A 44 6.06 -15.21 17.25
C VAL A 44 6.67 -16.41 16.52
N ALA A 45 6.63 -17.59 17.12
CA ALA A 45 7.16 -18.81 16.51
C ALA A 45 6.29 -19.30 15.34
N SER A 46 6.86 -20.07 14.42
CA SER A 46 6.16 -20.58 13.23
C SER A 46 5.01 -21.55 13.55
N ASP A 47 4.95 -22.04 14.78
CA ASP A 47 3.97 -22.97 15.36
C ASP A 47 3.10 -22.34 16.48
N ASP A 48 3.18 -21.01 16.68
CA ASP A 48 2.40 -20.23 17.63
C ASP A 48 1.65 -19.07 16.95
N VAL A 49 0.77 -18.36 17.65
CA VAL A 49 -0.09 -17.30 17.10
C VAL A 49 -0.15 -16.04 17.97
N LEU A 50 -0.18 -14.86 17.35
CA LEU A 50 -0.47 -13.62 18.05
C LEU A 50 -1.95 -13.56 18.41
N ASN A 51 -2.25 -13.63 19.70
CA ASN A 51 -3.62 -13.74 20.22
C ASN A 51 -4.31 -12.36 20.24
N ILE A 52 -5.41 -12.22 19.50
CA ILE A 52 -6.28 -11.02 19.55
C ILE A 52 -7.14 -11.08 20.81
N ARG A 53 -7.17 -9.98 21.57
CA ARG A 53 -7.87 -9.83 22.85
C ARG A 53 -9.03 -8.85 22.75
N ALA A 54 -10.07 -9.06 23.57
CA ALA A 54 -11.23 -8.17 23.65
C ALA A 54 -10.90 -6.77 24.21
N ASP A 55 -9.85 -6.65 25.03
CA ASP A 55 -9.37 -5.37 25.57
C ASP A 55 -7.83 -5.40 25.76
N ALA A 56 -7.24 -4.27 26.13
CA ALA A 56 -5.80 -4.04 26.29
C ALA A 56 -5.17 -4.79 27.49
N GLY A 57 -5.16 -6.13 27.47
CA GLY A 57 -4.47 -6.94 28.47
C GLY A 57 -4.50 -8.44 28.21
N ALA A 58 -3.47 -9.15 28.69
CA ALA A 58 -3.31 -10.59 28.46
C ALA A 58 -4.36 -11.47 29.17
N SER A 59 -5.01 -10.92 30.20
CA SER A 59 -6.11 -11.54 30.96
C SER A 59 -7.46 -11.47 30.27
N HIS A 60 -7.64 -10.61 29.25
CA HIS A 60 -8.92 -10.46 28.56
C HIS A 60 -9.19 -11.64 27.62
N ALA A 61 -10.47 -11.83 27.29
CA ALA A 61 -10.90 -12.91 26.41
C ALA A 61 -10.14 -12.89 25.07
N LYS A 62 -9.68 -14.06 24.63
CA LYS A 62 -9.16 -14.28 23.28
C LYS A 62 -10.34 -14.31 22.32
N ILE A 63 -10.31 -13.44 21.31
CA ILE A 63 -11.39 -13.28 20.31
C ILE A 63 -10.93 -13.59 18.88
N GLY A 64 -9.63 -13.84 18.69
CA GLY A 64 -9.06 -14.19 17.40
C GLY A 64 -7.57 -14.51 17.49
N GLU A 65 -6.97 -14.82 16.35
CA GLU A 65 -5.58 -15.22 16.18
C GLU A 65 -5.01 -14.54 14.93
N ILE A 66 -3.72 -14.24 14.94
CA ILE A 66 -2.97 -13.78 13.78
C ILE A 66 -1.76 -14.71 13.60
N PRO A 67 -1.58 -15.33 12.41
CA PRO A 67 -0.42 -16.18 12.13
C PRO A 67 0.92 -15.43 12.25
N PRO A 68 2.04 -16.14 12.47
CA PRO A 68 3.38 -15.56 12.45
C PRO A 68 3.70 -14.94 11.08
N ASP A 69 4.58 -13.94 11.06
CA ASP A 69 5.00 -13.16 9.88
C ASP A 69 3.88 -12.47 9.05
N THR A 70 2.62 -12.52 9.50
CA THR A 70 1.50 -11.80 8.89
C THR A 70 1.77 -10.30 8.81
N ASP A 71 1.61 -9.72 7.63
CA ASP A 71 1.72 -8.28 7.36
C ASP A 71 0.31 -7.65 7.11
N GLY A 72 0.23 -6.34 6.91
CA GLY A 72 -1.02 -5.68 6.54
C GLY A 72 -2.05 -5.51 7.67
N ILE A 73 -1.65 -5.61 8.93
CA ILE A 73 -2.55 -5.49 10.09
C ILE A 73 -2.82 -4.01 10.36
N ARG A 74 -4.05 -3.54 10.14
CA ARG A 74 -4.39 -2.11 10.25
C ARG A 74 -4.25 -1.60 11.69
N ASN A 75 -3.45 -0.57 11.89
CA ASN A 75 -3.26 0.09 13.18
C ASN A 75 -4.46 0.98 13.52
N LEU A 76 -5.05 0.80 14.71
CA LEU A 76 -6.14 1.62 15.25
C LEU A 76 -5.72 2.42 16.50
N GLY A 77 -4.42 2.51 16.78
CA GLY A 77 -3.81 3.20 17.93
C GLY A 77 -3.26 2.25 19.00
N CYS A 78 -2.34 2.75 19.82
CA CYS A 78 -1.73 2.00 20.92
C CYS A 78 -1.82 2.75 22.26
N VAL A 79 -1.81 1.99 23.36
CA VAL A 79 -1.84 2.45 24.75
C VAL A 79 -0.74 1.75 25.56
N GLY A 80 -0.43 2.26 26.76
CA GLY A 80 0.52 1.61 27.68
C GLY A 80 2.00 1.75 27.31
N GLY A 81 2.34 2.68 26.42
CA GLY A 81 3.73 3.10 26.14
C GLY A 81 4.04 4.49 26.68
N LEU A 82 5.32 4.88 26.63
CA LEU A 82 5.79 6.23 27.01
C LEU A 82 5.36 7.28 25.97
N SER A 83 5.10 8.51 26.41
CA SER A 83 5.07 9.68 25.51
C SER A 83 6.47 10.01 24.98
N PHE A 84 6.57 10.87 23.96
CA PHE A 84 7.84 11.28 23.36
C PHE A 84 8.83 11.91 24.38
N ALA A 85 8.33 12.73 25.30
CA ALA A 85 9.16 13.36 26.34
C ALA A 85 9.66 12.34 27.37
N GLU A 86 8.78 11.44 27.82
CA GLU A 86 9.16 10.35 28.73
C GLU A 86 10.14 9.38 28.06
N TRP A 87 9.96 9.07 26.77
CA TRP A 87 10.86 8.20 26.01
C TRP A 87 12.26 8.80 25.85
N GLN A 88 12.38 10.12 25.66
CA GLN A 88 13.69 10.80 25.64
C GLN A 88 14.39 10.78 27.01
N ALA A 89 13.63 10.91 28.11
CA ALA A 89 14.17 10.88 29.47
C ALA A 89 14.50 9.46 29.97
N ALA A 90 13.80 8.44 29.45
CA ALA A 90 13.86 7.07 29.94
C ALA A 90 15.15 6.33 29.56
N THR A 91 15.66 5.55 30.52
CA THR A 91 16.71 4.57 30.29
C THR A 91 16.27 3.50 29.28
N GLU A 92 17.22 2.75 28.75
CA GLU A 92 16.95 1.61 27.86
C GLU A 92 16.06 0.55 28.53
N ALA A 93 16.25 0.31 29.84
CA ALA A 93 15.45 -0.63 30.61
C ALA A 93 13.98 -0.18 30.76
N GLU A 94 13.75 1.10 31.06
CA GLU A 94 12.40 1.68 31.17
C GLU A 94 11.69 1.68 29.81
N ARG A 95 12.41 1.99 28.72
CA ARG A 95 11.87 1.89 27.35
C ARG A 95 11.54 0.44 26.97
N ALA A 96 12.36 -0.53 27.36
CA ALA A 96 12.08 -1.95 27.12
C ALA A 96 10.85 -2.45 27.90
N GLU A 97 10.66 -2.02 29.14
CA GLU A 97 9.50 -2.43 29.96
C GLU A 97 8.19 -1.76 29.49
N ALA A 98 8.24 -0.49 29.08
CA ALA A 98 7.12 0.16 28.42
C ALA A 98 6.77 -0.51 27.07
N ALA A 99 7.77 -0.92 26.29
CA ALA A 99 7.54 -1.66 25.04
C ALA A 99 6.87 -3.04 25.27
N ARG A 100 7.17 -3.71 26.38
CA ARG A 100 6.47 -4.95 26.81
C ARG A 100 5.03 -4.70 27.24
N SER A 101 4.78 -3.56 27.87
CA SER A 101 3.49 -3.12 28.42
C SER A 101 2.54 -2.51 27.38
N ARG A 102 3.07 -2.08 26.21
CA ARG A 102 2.30 -1.54 25.09
C ARG A 102 1.27 -2.53 24.56
N TRP A 103 0.03 -2.09 24.41
CA TRP A 103 -1.04 -2.78 23.66
C TRP A 103 -1.49 -1.92 22.49
N CYS A 104 -1.78 -2.54 21.35
CA CYS A 104 -2.27 -1.86 20.16
C CYS A 104 -3.63 -2.41 19.76
N LYS A 105 -4.60 -1.53 19.51
CA LYS A 105 -5.85 -1.90 18.86
C LYS A 105 -5.58 -2.05 17.37
N ILE A 106 -6.09 -3.12 16.78
CA ILE A 106 -5.90 -3.47 15.38
C ILE A 106 -7.21 -3.87 14.72
N ALA A 107 -7.22 -3.89 13.39
CA ALA A 107 -8.20 -4.66 12.60
C ALA A 107 -7.46 -5.69 11.74
N TYR A 108 -7.91 -6.95 11.81
CA TYR A 108 -7.38 -8.06 11.02
C TYR A 108 -8.46 -9.13 10.82
N GLY A 109 -8.58 -9.71 9.61
CA GLY A 109 -9.52 -10.80 9.35
C GLY A 109 -11.00 -10.48 9.65
N GLY A 110 -11.40 -9.20 9.57
CA GLY A 110 -12.74 -8.73 9.97
C GLY A 110 -12.95 -8.55 11.48
N ILE A 111 -11.94 -8.87 12.31
CA ILE A 111 -11.96 -8.71 13.77
C ILE A 111 -11.27 -7.39 14.15
N GLU A 112 -11.94 -6.56 14.95
CA GLU A 112 -11.26 -5.50 15.72
C GLU A 112 -10.97 -5.99 17.14
N GLY A 113 -9.77 -5.71 17.64
CA GLY A 113 -9.36 -6.13 18.98
C GLY A 113 -7.95 -5.64 19.33
N TRP A 114 -7.40 -6.14 20.43
CA TRP A 114 -6.12 -5.70 20.98
C TRP A 114 -5.06 -6.79 20.93
N VAL A 115 -3.82 -6.40 20.60
CA VAL A 115 -2.66 -7.29 20.59
C VAL A 115 -1.49 -6.66 21.36
N ALA A 116 -0.60 -7.49 21.91
CA ALA A 116 0.54 -7.02 22.66
C ALA A 116 1.61 -6.44 21.71
N GLY A 117 1.88 -5.14 21.83
CA GLY A 117 2.69 -4.37 20.88
C GLY A 117 4.17 -4.77 20.81
N ARG A 118 4.65 -5.65 21.69
CA ARG A 118 5.98 -6.27 21.59
C ARG A 118 6.12 -7.30 20.46
N PHE A 119 5.01 -7.77 19.90
CA PHE A 119 4.95 -8.68 18.75
C PHE A 119 4.59 -7.97 17.44
N LEU A 120 4.65 -6.64 17.41
CA LEU A 120 4.31 -5.81 16.24
C LEU A 120 5.51 -4.99 15.77
N GLY A 121 5.94 -5.24 14.53
CA GLY A 121 6.83 -4.37 13.77
C GLY A 121 6.04 -3.45 12.84
N GLU A 122 6.72 -2.47 12.25
CA GLU A 122 6.20 -1.70 11.11
C GLU A 122 5.92 -2.65 9.93
N GLY A 123 4.73 -2.54 9.35
CA GLY A 123 4.25 -3.36 8.24
C GLY A 123 3.81 -2.53 7.04
N ALA A 124 3.63 -3.18 5.90
CA ALA A 124 3.13 -2.58 4.69
C ALA A 124 1.61 -2.54 4.66
N ALA A 125 1.03 -1.65 3.84
CA ALA A 125 -0.38 -1.77 3.47
C ALA A 125 -0.60 -3.06 2.65
N PRO A 126 -1.72 -3.80 2.85
CA PRO A 126 -2.03 -4.95 2.00
C PRO A 126 -2.16 -4.50 0.55
N GLU A 127 -1.48 -5.15 -0.40
CA GLU A 127 -1.55 -4.74 -1.80
C GLU A 127 -3.00 -4.73 -2.32
N PRO A 128 -3.38 -3.78 -3.20
CA PRO A 128 -4.74 -3.72 -3.70
C PRO A 128 -5.09 -4.97 -4.49
N MET A 129 -4.12 -5.50 -5.25
CA MET A 129 -4.28 -6.59 -6.21
C MET A 129 -3.60 -7.89 -5.77
N GLY A 130 -3.19 -8.01 -4.50
CA GLY A 130 -2.54 -9.22 -4.00
C GLY A 130 -3.40 -10.47 -4.14
N GLU A 131 -2.77 -11.65 -4.08
CA GLU A 131 -3.39 -12.96 -4.30
C GLU A 131 -4.76 -13.12 -3.61
N GLY A 132 -5.79 -13.44 -4.41
CA GLY A 132 -7.15 -13.67 -3.90
C GLY A 132 -7.80 -12.41 -3.34
N SER A 133 -7.39 -11.23 -3.79
CA SER A 133 -8.13 -10.00 -3.54
C SER A 133 -9.37 -9.94 -4.45
N LEU A 134 -10.51 -9.59 -3.86
CA LEU A 134 -11.78 -9.42 -4.55
C LEU A 134 -12.32 -8.03 -4.23
N TRP A 135 -12.87 -7.38 -5.26
CA TRP A 135 -13.35 -6.02 -5.21
C TRP A 135 -14.76 -5.93 -5.77
N ARG A 136 -15.65 -5.27 -5.05
CA ARG A 136 -16.92 -4.82 -5.60
C ARG A 136 -16.68 -3.52 -6.34
N ILE A 137 -16.97 -3.49 -7.64
CA ILE A 137 -17.09 -2.27 -8.40
C ILE A 137 -18.36 -1.57 -7.91
N VAL A 138 -18.27 -0.30 -7.50
CA VAL A 138 -19.40 0.47 -6.97
C VAL A 138 -19.82 1.64 -7.86
N GLU A 139 -18.94 2.09 -8.75
CA GLU A 139 -19.18 3.23 -9.64
C GLU A 139 -18.37 3.06 -10.94
N ILE A 140 -18.97 3.38 -12.09
CA ILE A 140 -18.32 3.48 -13.40
C ILE A 140 -18.72 4.83 -14.03
N ASP A 141 -17.74 5.65 -14.42
CA ASP A 141 -17.91 7.00 -14.97
C ASP A 141 -18.83 7.95 -14.14
N GLY A 142 -18.92 7.74 -12.82
CA GLY A 142 -19.82 8.48 -11.93
C GLY A 142 -21.24 7.93 -11.83
N ALA A 143 -21.57 6.84 -12.53
CA ALA A 143 -22.83 6.12 -12.39
C ALA A 143 -22.67 4.94 -11.40
N PRO A 144 -23.59 4.74 -10.44
CA PRO A 144 -23.54 3.61 -9.52
C PRO A 144 -23.84 2.29 -10.25
N THR A 145 -23.20 1.20 -9.82
CA THR A 145 -23.31 -0.13 -10.44
C THR A 145 -24.28 -1.05 -9.70
N SER A 146 -24.65 -2.16 -10.35
CA SER A 146 -25.29 -3.31 -9.69
C SER A 146 -24.41 -3.90 -8.58
N THR A 147 -25.04 -4.50 -7.56
CA THR A 147 -24.37 -5.09 -6.37
C THR A 147 -23.39 -6.23 -6.70
N ASP A 148 -23.54 -6.80 -7.88
CA ASP A 148 -22.89 -8.04 -8.33
C ASP A 148 -21.78 -7.72 -9.34
N ALA A 149 -21.45 -6.43 -9.52
CA ALA A 149 -20.32 -5.94 -10.28
C ALA A 149 -19.02 -6.13 -9.50
N GLU A 150 -18.13 -7.00 -9.97
CA GLU A 150 -16.93 -7.45 -9.25
C GLU A 150 -15.71 -7.63 -10.15
N LEU A 151 -14.54 -7.41 -9.55
CA LEU A 151 -13.20 -7.60 -10.12
C LEU A 151 -12.33 -8.31 -9.08
N GLY A 152 -11.68 -9.41 -9.44
CA GLY A 152 -10.77 -10.17 -8.58
C GLY A 152 -9.47 -10.51 -9.28
N PHE A 153 -8.43 -10.76 -8.48
CA PHE A 153 -7.06 -10.97 -8.93
C PHE A 153 -6.51 -12.32 -8.43
N GLU A 154 -5.90 -13.09 -9.34
CA GLU A 154 -5.30 -14.41 -9.07
C GLU A 154 -3.80 -14.27 -8.73
N ALA A 155 -3.20 -15.33 -8.17
CA ALA A 155 -1.82 -15.32 -7.65
C ALA A 155 -0.73 -15.08 -8.71
N ASP A 156 -1.06 -15.34 -9.98
CA ASP A 156 -0.18 -15.27 -11.14
C ASP A 156 -0.33 -13.98 -11.98
N GLY A 157 -1.22 -13.07 -11.57
CA GLY A 157 -1.52 -11.82 -12.28
C GLY A 157 -2.60 -11.93 -13.36
N ASP A 158 -3.27 -13.08 -13.51
CA ASP A 158 -4.56 -13.13 -14.20
C ASP A 158 -5.65 -12.42 -13.35
N PHE A 159 -6.69 -11.93 -14.01
CA PHE A 159 -7.84 -11.26 -13.40
C PHE A 159 -9.15 -11.87 -13.89
N TYR A 160 -10.18 -11.79 -13.05
CA TYR A 160 -11.53 -12.24 -13.36
C TYR A 160 -12.57 -11.27 -12.83
N GLY A 161 -13.82 -11.41 -13.26
CA GLY A 161 -14.91 -10.66 -12.68
C GLY A 161 -16.27 -11.00 -13.28
N THR A 162 -17.28 -10.26 -12.80
CA THR A 162 -18.65 -10.28 -13.31
C THR A 162 -19.10 -8.83 -13.38
N VAL A 163 -19.68 -8.39 -14.49
CA VAL A 163 -20.42 -7.13 -14.53
C VAL A 163 -21.70 -7.36 -15.32
N GLY A 164 -22.83 -7.11 -14.66
CA GLY A 164 -24.11 -7.45 -15.23
C GLY A 164 -24.33 -8.95 -15.29
N CYS A 165 -24.77 -9.45 -16.45
CA CYS A 165 -25.03 -10.87 -16.64
C CYS A 165 -23.77 -11.67 -17.04
N ASN A 166 -22.74 -11.02 -17.63
CA ASN A 166 -21.57 -11.72 -18.13
C ASN A 166 -20.40 -11.77 -17.13
N ARG A 167 -19.64 -12.86 -17.24
CA ARG A 167 -18.36 -13.07 -16.57
C ARG A 167 -17.23 -12.76 -17.54
N PHE A 168 -16.13 -12.21 -17.01
CA PHE A 168 -14.94 -11.91 -17.80
C PHE A 168 -13.67 -12.41 -17.10
N ARG A 169 -12.62 -12.62 -17.89
CA ARG A 169 -11.25 -12.85 -17.41
C ARG A 169 -10.21 -12.37 -18.42
N GLY A 170 -8.98 -12.16 -17.96
CA GLY A 170 -7.83 -11.92 -18.80
C GLY A 170 -6.54 -11.95 -17.99
N ARG A 171 -5.45 -11.51 -18.62
CA ARG A 171 -4.16 -11.29 -17.96
C ARG A 171 -3.89 -9.81 -17.80
N LEU A 172 -3.11 -9.43 -16.79
CA LEU A 172 -2.69 -8.05 -16.59
C LEU A 172 -1.25 -7.82 -17.03
N MET A 173 -1.00 -6.61 -17.53
CA MET A 173 0.32 -6.04 -17.69
C MET A 173 0.36 -4.62 -17.09
N ILE A 174 1.52 -4.22 -16.62
CA ILE A 174 1.81 -2.84 -16.22
C ILE A 174 2.76 -2.24 -17.26
N GLU A 175 2.33 -1.19 -17.96
CA GLU A 175 3.12 -0.50 -18.97
C GLU A 175 3.03 1.01 -18.76
N SER A 176 4.16 1.71 -18.76
CA SER A 176 4.24 3.17 -18.55
C SER A 176 3.56 3.68 -17.25
N GLY A 177 3.37 2.80 -16.25
CA GLY A 177 2.67 3.11 -14.99
C GLY A 177 1.16 2.88 -15.00
N GLN A 178 0.58 2.44 -16.13
CA GLN A 178 -0.82 2.06 -16.26
C GLN A 178 -0.99 0.54 -16.20
N LEU A 179 -2.03 0.09 -15.51
CA LEU A 179 -2.53 -1.28 -15.56
C LEU A 179 -3.42 -1.44 -16.80
N ARG A 180 -3.21 -2.49 -17.60
CA ARG A 180 -4.12 -2.86 -18.69
C ARG A 180 -4.17 -4.38 -18.90
N ALA A 181 -5.13 -4.83 -19.70
CA ALA A 181 -5.16 -6.21 -20.17
C ALA A 181 -3.96 -6.55 -21.09
N ASP A 182 -3.30 -7.67 -20.84
CA ASP A 182 -2.34 -8.30 -21.77
C ASP A 182 -3.11 -9.09 -22.82
N GLY A 183 -3.50 -8.41 -23.89
CA GLY A 183 -4.31 -8.98 -24.97
C GLY A 183 -5.83 -8.90 -24.72
N PRO A 184 -6.64 -9.70 -25.45
CA PRO A 184 -8.09 -9.58 -25.41
C PRO A 184 -8.69 -10.14 -24.12
N VAL A 185 -9.53 -9.33 -23.46
CA VAL A 185 -10.35 -9.78 -22.32
C VAL A 185 -11.41 -10.77 -22.83
N ALA A 186 -11.40 -11.99 -22.29
CA ALA A 186 -12.38 -13.01 -22.63
C ALA A 186 -13.64 -12.83 -21.77
N ALA A 187 -14.80 -12.68 -22.41
CA ALA A 187 -16.09 -12.53 -21.74
C ALA A 187 -17.14 -13.51 -22.30
N THR A 188 -18.12 -13.89 -21.47
CA THR A 188 -19.33 -14.57 -21.96
C THR A 188 -20.20 -13.62 -22.79
N GLN A 189 -21.12 -14.16 -23.59
CA GLN A 189 -22.00 -13.38 -24.49
C GLN A 189 -23.49 -13.67 -24.26
N MET A 190 -23.91 -13.60 -22.99
CA MET A 190 -25.33 -13.57 -22.63
C MET A 190 -25.91 -12.18 -22.89
N ALA A 191 -27.19 -12.12 -23.27
CA ALA A 191 -27.91 -10.86 -23.43
C ALA A 191 -28.52 -10.46 -22.07
N CYS A 192 -27.98 -9.42 -21.43
CA CYS A 192 -28.56 -8.91 -20.20
C CYS A 192 -29.90 -8.22 -20.52
N VAL A 193 -30.95 -8.57 -19.77
CA VAL A 193 -32.33 -8.11 -20.05
C VAL A 193 -32.68 -6.81 -19.33
N GLU A 194 -31.91 -6.47 -18.32
CA GLU A 194 -32.00 -5.29 -17.49
C GLU A 194 -31.49 -4.05 -18.25
N PRO A 195 -32.26 -2.95 -18.33
CA PRO A 195 -31.83 -1.71 -18.98
C PRO A 195 -30.49 -1.18 -18.43
N GLY A 196 -29.60 -0.77 -19.33
CA GLY A 196 -28.28 -0.19 -18.99
C GLY A 196 -27.19 -1.19 -18.61
N ILE A 197 -27.54 -2.38 -18.11
CA ILE A 197 -26.55 -3.36 -17.62
C ILE A 197 -25.59 -3.83 -18.72
N GLY A 198 -26.08 -4.10 -19.93
CA GLY A 198 -25.22 -4.45 -21.07
C GLY A 198 -24.34 -3.30 -21.58
N GLU A 199 -24.58 -2.05 -21.18
CA GLU A 199 -23.68 -0.91 -21.46
C GLU A 199 -22.63 -0.76 -20.37
N GLN A 200 -23.02 -0.93 -19.09
CA GLN A 200 -22.11 -0.99 -17.95
C GLN A 200 -21.01 -2.06 -18.16
N GLU A 201 -21.40 -3.22 -18.69
CA GLU A 201 -20.52 -4.33 -19.08
C GLU A 201 -19.54 -3.95 -20.21
N ARG A 202 -20.02 -3.36 -21.31
CA ARG A 202 -19.13 -2.88 -22.38
C ARG A 202 -18.13 -1.84 -21.86
N ARG A 203 -18.58 -0.93 -21.02
CA ARG A 203 -17.74 0.18 -20.54
C ARG A 203 -16.65 -0.27 -19.58
N ILE A 204 -16.91 -1.18 -18.65
CA ILE A 204 -15.84 -1.71 -17.78
C ILE A 204 -14.78 -2.48 -18.57
N LEU A 205 -15.21 -3.27 -19.58
CA LEU A 205 -14.30 -4.05 -20.41
C LEU A 205 -13.41 -3.13 -21.27
N ALA A 206 -13.95 -2.02 -21.77
CA ALA A 206 -13.17 -0.98 -22.43
C ALA A 206 -12.13 -0.36 -21.47
N ILE A 207 -12.52 0.08 -20.27
CA ILE A 207 -11.60 0.71 -19.29
C ILE A 207 -10.42 -0.22 -18.95
N ILE A 208 -10.68 -1.52 -18.76
CA ILE A 208 -9.63 -2.50 -18.44
C ILE A 208 -8.71 -2.79 -19.65
N ALA A 209 -9.21 -2.69 -20.88
CA ALA A 209 -8.43 -2.90 -22.10
C ALA A 209 -7.62 -1.65 -22.51
N ASP A 210 -8.22 -0.47 -22.44
CA ASP A 210 -7.61 0.83 -22.78
C ASP A 210 -6.47 1.16 -21.79
N GLY A 211 -6.65 0.81 -20.51
CA GLY A 211 -5.68 0.96 -19.44
C GLY A 211 -6.05 2.04 -18.42
N SER A 212 -5.51 1.93 -17.21
CA SER A 212 -5.79 2.85 -16.11
C SER A 212 -4.65 2.94 -15.09
N THR A 213 -4.46 4.14 -14.55
CA THR A 213 -3.65 4.36 -13.33
C THR A 213 -4.46 3.94 -12.11
N ILE A 214 -3.83 3.25 -11.16
CA ILE A 214 -4.48 2.80 -9.91
C ILE A 214 -4.25 3.82 -8.81
N GLY A 215 -5.33 4.27 -8.18
CA GLY A 215 -5.31 4.87 -6.84
C GLY A 215 -5.83 3.86 -5.81
N TYR A 216 -5.24 3.85 -4.61
CA TYR A 216 -5.65 2.95 -3.54
C TYR A 216 -5.53 3.64 -2.17
N ASP A 217 -6.63 3.63 -1.42
CA ASP A 217 -6.68 4.00 -0.01
C ASP A 217 -6.78 2.72 0.84
N PRO A 218 -5.69 2.30 1.52
CA PRO A 218 -5.67 1.10 2.34
C PRO A 218 -6.36 1.28 3.71
N ARG A 219 -6.67 2.51 4.12
CA ARG A 219 -7.44 2.79 5.34
C ARG A 219 -8.93 2.67 5.09
N ALA A 220 -9.38 3.12 3.91
CA ALA A 220 -10.79 3.03 3.46
C ALA A 220 -11.15 1.72 2.74
N ASP A 221 -10.17 0.84 2.48
CA ASP A 221 -10.33 -0.36 1.64
C ASP A 221 -10.98 -0.04 0.28
N ALA A 222 -10.52 1.07 -0.33
CA ALA A 222 -11.10 1.66 -1.54
C ALA A 222 -10.05 1.80 -2.65
N MET A 223 -10.37 1.32 -3.85
CA MET A 223 -9.50 1.40 -5.03
C MET A 223 -10.20 2.22 -6.13
N THR A 224 -9.44 2.94 -6.92
CA THR A 224 -9.93 3.73 -8.06
C THR A 224 -9.11 3.44 -9.30
N LEU A 225 -9.78 3.26 -10.44
CA LEU A 225 -9.15 3.24 -11.75
C LEU A 225 -9.37 4.61 -12.40
N THR A 226 -8.28 5.22 -12.82
CA THR A 226 -8.24 6.55 -13.47
C THR A 226 -7.73 6.37 -14.89
N ASP A 227 -8.44 6.88 -15.88
CA ASP A 227 -8.09 6.74 -17.30
C ASP A 227 -6.86 7.58 -17.70
N ALA A 228 -6.45 7.46 -18.97
CA ALA A 228 -5.27 8.13 -19.50
C ALA A 228 -5.37 9.68 -19.52
N ASP A 229 -6.59 10.24 -19.50
CA ASP A 229 -6.83 11.69 -19.40
C ASP A 229 -6.84 12.18 -17.94
N GLY A 230 -6.64 11.28 -16.96
CA GLY A 230 -6.63 11.60 -15.54
C GLY A 230 -8.04 11.69 -14.92
N LYS A 231 -9.08 11.25 -15.63
CA LYS A 231 -10.46 11.21 -15.12
C LYS A 231 -10.69 9.91 -14.35
N LEU A 232 -11.39 10.01 -13.21
CA LEU A 232 -11.89 8.85 -12.47
C LEU A 232 -12.86 8.04 -13.34
N ALA A 233 -12.48 6.81 -13.68
CA ALA A 233 -13.25 5.92 -14.54
C ALA A 233 -14.01 4.85 -13.74
N VAL A 234 -13.43 4.33 -12.64
CA VAL A 234 -14.06 3.31 -11.78
C VAL A 234 -13.76 3.56 -10.30
N ARG A 235 -14.75 3.38 -9.43
CA ARG A 235 -14.53 3.21 -7.98
C ARG A 235 -14.85 1.78 -7.55
N LEU A 236 -14.02 1.24 -6.66
CA LEU A 236 -14.16 -0.10 -6.10
C LEU A 236 -13.99 -0.08 -4.57
N THR A 237 -14.62 -1.05 -3.92
CA THR A 237 -14.51 -1.32 -2.47
C THR A 237 -14.12 -2.77 -2.25
N ARG A 238 -13.22 -3.06 -1.30
CA ARG A 238 -12.76 -4.43 -1.05
C ARG A 238 -13.95 -5.30 -0.62
N ARG A 239 -14.10 -6.48 -1.21
CA ARG A 239 -15.01 -7.52 -0.68
C ARG A 239 -14.32 -8.18 0.52
N PRO A 240 -15.00 -8.34 1.66
CA PRO A 240 -14.60 -9.34 2.65
C PRO A 240 -14.53 -10.73 2.01
N ARG A 241 -13.58 -11.55 2.46
CA ARG A 241 -13.54 -12.99 2.18
C ARG A 241 -14.54 -13.73 3.07
#